data_AF-A0A2G8JB11-F1
#
_entry.id   AF-A0A2G8JB11-F1
#
_cell.length_a   1.000
_cell.length_b   1.000
_cell.length_c   1.000
_cell.angle_alpha   90.00
_cell.angle_beta   90.00
_cell.angle_gamma   90.00
#
_symmetry.space_group_name_H-M   'P 1'
#
loop_
_entity.id
_entity.type
_entity.pdbx_description
1 polymer ?
#
loop_
_entity_poly.entity_id
_entity_poly.type
_entity_poly.pdbx_seq_one_letter_code
_entity_poly.pdbx_strand_id
1 'polypeptide(L)'
;MAKLGLRDHKYDEFSAATAMDLLKMEVEMSSTSPNKTISLLRKSPSIELKSTTFFSKKTRRALCVLSVTTCIIVFLSWYYITQHGRMSIRRAGHIRFDPVTQELHLTNLNDDRVLRAEVGMLLPGDAYPLVCEDMFVKDAICIDWLKSGEDDERLARMEITSEEEGALIIVEIKWDSAKLDSPLQDCILMGDDHWYGGSLSSPPVWPLDRTNIEMQPFISRGNDQSAESFGGILERFWLSSSGLSLVVQDDVPLYVGSNDNHSQRLCFRSEALSSPFQNPLNDYPALIYKVFISNNVTAAHRHATRTLFKPPTHTPNPKSFSTPIWHTAANLPNISSQSLLRFVQLLKYNGFHSGDIELEAPAYIANHLESEMFLSTDVLTSSVGFNWTVHLSPYFDVASDSFAVLASKMFLIRDVGGLAPTLVEWRGTYSGILDVTNSEARDWLYERWQRFRKVNSFTSLVFEGGYGMPMPPHFEFHQFPDRYNDPTVFCTFYTKVADRLGRSGRRKCGHRSQESPLFIQMDPWGPNWHGENGLRGIIPAVLLHGILGYPFVIPPSGLWTHRHWARHQSPAAGRGVVRPMGSTDDLPPGHVILRHALGYKS
;
A
#
# COMPACT_ATOMS: atom_id res chain seq x y z
N MET A 1 -38.79 -14.91 37.31
CA MET A 1 -39.35 -13.61 37.76
C MET A 1 -38.84 -12.55 36.78
N ALA A 2 -39.62 -12.25 35.74
CA ALA A 2 -40.47 -11.06 35.57
C ALA A 2 -39.71 -9.98 34.75
N LYS A 3 -39.89 -9.89 33.43
CA LYS A 3 -40.96 -9.28 32.59
C LYS A 3 -40.93 -7.73 32.49
N LEU A 4 -41.00 -7.28 31.23
CA LEU A 4 -41.52 -6.01 30.68
C LEU A 4 -40.55 -4.80 30.67
N GLY A 5 -40.47 -3.98 29.60
CA GLY A 5 -41.29 -3.94 28.40
C GLY A 5 -40.74 -3.02 27.30
N LEU A 6 -41.12 -3.37 26.06
CA LEU A 6 -41.07 -2.54 24.85
C LEU A 6 -42.16 -1.46 24.91
N ARG A 7 -41.88 -0.28 24.35
CA ARG A 7 -42.88 0.72 23.96
C ARG A 7 -42.59 1.26 22.57
N ASP A 8 -43.55 0.99 21.68
CA ASP A 8 -43.78 1.60 20.39
C ASP A 8 -44.04 3.10 20.50
N HIS A 9 -43.68 3.84 19.45
CA HIS A 9 -44.35 5.09 19.09
C HIS A 9 -44.82 5.04 17.63
N LYS A 10 -46.15 4.91 17.50
CA LYS A 10 -46.95 5.31 16.33
C LYS A 10 -46.95 6.83 16.18
N TYR A 11 -47.01 7.30 14.94
CA TYR A 11 -47.79 8.48 14.55
C TYR A 11 -48.45 8.22 13.19
N ASP A 12 -49.65 8.75 13.08
CA ASP A 12 -50.78 8.20 12.32
C ASP A 12 -50.84 8.57 10.84
N GLU A 13 -51.47 7.65 10.10
CA GLU A 13 -52.07 7.83 8.79
C GLU A 13 -53.22 8.85 8.85
N PHE A 14 -53.22 9.80 7.91
CA PHE A 14 -54.44 10.49 7.48
C PHE A 14 -54.46 10.64 5.95
N SER A 15 -55.30 9.80 5.35
CA SER A 15 -56.20 10.09 4.23
C SER A 15 -55.72 11.06 3.15
N ALA A 16 -55.38 10.51 1.98
CA ALA A 16 -55.68 11.13 0.71
C ALA A 16 -56.20 10.07 -0.27
N ALA A 17 -57.49 9.80 -0.19
CA ALA A 17 -58.24 9.36 -1.35
C ALA A 17 -58.12 10.45 -2.41
N THR A 18 -57.67 10.11 -3.62
CA THR A 18 -58.16 10.53 -4.95
C THR A 18 -57.05 10.25 -5.97
N ALA A 19 -57.46 9.66 -7.09
CA ALA A 19 -56.67 9.45 -8.32
C ALA A 19 -55.69 8.27 -8.31
N MET A 20 -56.18 7.12 -8.79
CA MET A 20 -55.57 6.30 -9.84
C MET A 20 -56.41 5.04 -10.01
N ASP A 21 -57.33 5.05 -10.98
CA ASP A 21 -57.90 3.82 -11.54
C ASP A 21 -58.48 4.11 -12.92
N LEU A 22 -57.57 4.27 -13.89
CA LEU A 22 -57.87 4.12 -15.30
C LEU A 22 -56.71 3.38 -15.96
N LEU A 23 -57.04 2.21 -16.51
CA LEU A 23 -56.34 1.40 -17.52
C LEU A 23 -55.83 0.06 -17.00
N LYS A 24 -56.73 -0.93 -17.01
CA LYS A 24 -56.49 -2.27 -17.59
C LYS A 24 -57.77 -3.10 -17.42
N MET A 25 -58.39 -3.48 -18.53
CA MET A 25 -58.80 -4.86 -18.83
C MET A 25 -59.72 -4.84 -20.05
N GLU A 26 -59.19 -5.39 -21.14
CA GLU A 26 -59.98 -5.99 -22.20
C GLU A 26 -60.00 -7.50 -21.91
N VAL A 27 -61.14 -8.15 -22.12
CA VAL A 27 -61.30 -9.48 -22.74
C VAL A 27 -62.64 -10.14 -22.35
N GLU A 28 -63.44 -10.33 -23.41
CA GLU A 28 -64.36 -11.43 -23.72
C GLU A 28 -65.77 -11.59 -23.11
N MET A 29 -66.67 -11.73 -24.09
CA MET A 29 -67.71 -12.75 -24.24
C MET A 29 -69.13 -12.50 -23.69
N SER A 30 -70.01 -12.37 -24.71
CA SER A 30 -71.20 -13.19 -24.89
C SER A 30 -72.52 -12.73 -24.27
N SER A 31 -73.49 -12.69 -25.18
CA SER A 31 -74.90 -13.06 -25.04
C SER A 31 -75.91 -12.07 -24.46
N THR A 32 -76.95 -11.88 -25.30
CA THR A 32 -78.37 -11.70 -24.97
C THR A 32 -78.87 -10.32 -24.49
N SER A 33 -79.42 -9.57 -25.44
CA SER A 33 -80.81 -9.04 -25.51
C SER A 33 -81.64 -9.15 -24.21
N PRO A 34 -82.43 -8.14 -23.76
CA PRO A 34 -83.51 -7.59 -24.60
C PRO A 34 -83.92 -6.11 -24.46
N ASN A 35 -84.60 -5.69 -25.52
CA ASN A 35 -85.50 -4.56 -25.69
C ASN A 35 -86.28 -4.11 -24.44
N LYS A 36 -86.41 -2.77 -24.28
CA LYS A 36 -87.71 -2.12 -24.00
C LYS A 36 -87.66 -0.61 -24.32
N THR A 37 -88.21 -0.32 -25.49
CA THR A 37 -89.29 0.65 -25.81
C THR A 37 -89.57 1.86 -24.90
N ILE A 38 -90.01 2.93 -25.59
CA ILE A 38 -90.79 4.11 -25.14
C ILE A 38 -89.95 5.37 -24.86
N SER A 39 -90.28 6.58 -25.30
CA SER A 39 -91.00 7.15 -26.44
C SER A 39 -90.87 8.68 -26.29
N LEU A 40 -90.88 9.40 -27.41
CA LEU A 40 -91.46 10.74 -27.57
C LEU A 40 -90.85 11.91 -26.76
N LEU A 41 -90.16 12.84 -27.42
CA LEU A 41 -90.70 14.17 -27.78
C LEU A 41 -89.63 15.15 -28.33
N ARG A 42 -90.08 15.91 -29.33
CA ARG A 42 -89.67 17.26 -29.75
C ARG A 42 -88.40 17.48 -30.59
N LYS A 43 -88.71 17.97 -31.80
CA LYS A 43 -87.87 18.61 -32.82
C LYS A 43 -87.14 19.86 -32.30
N SER A 44 -85.88 19.99 -32.69
CA SER A 44 -85.17 21.24 -33.01
C SER A 44 -83.85 20.86 -33.73
N PRO A 45 -83.37 21.61 -34.74
CA PRO A 45 -82.52 21.08 -35.79
C PRO A 45 -81.05 20.99 -35.33
N SER A 46 -80.46 19.80 -35.38
CA SER A 46 -79.02 19.64 -35.27
C SER A 46 -78.41 19.59 -36.67
N ILE A 47 -77.59 20.60 -36.91
CA ILE A 47 -76.60 20.75 -37.98
C ILE A 47 -75.98 19.39 -38.33
N GLU A 48 -76.11 18.97 -39.59
CA GLU A 48 -75.30 17.87 -40.14
C GLU A 48 -73.83 18.29 -40.09
N LEU A 49 -73.12 17.84 -39.05
CA LEU A 49 -71.67 17.71 -39.16
C LEU A 49 -71.42 16.52 -40.09
N LYS A 50 -71.15 16.83 -41.37
CA LYS A 50 -70.52 15.90 -42.31
C LYS A 50 -69.11 15.55 -41.81
N SER A 51 -69.05 14.63 -40.86
CA SER A 51 -67.86 13.84 -40.60
C SER A 51 -67.92 12.64 -41.53
N THR A 52 -67.05 12.62 -42.54
CA THR A 52 -66.43 11.40 -43.10
C THR A 52 -65.56 11.77 -44.29
N THR A 53 -64.35 12.25 -44.02
CA THR A 53 -63.24 12.09 -44.96
C THR A 53 -62.81 10.62 -44.93
N PHE A 54 -63.49 9.78 -45.72
CA PHE A 54 -63.00 8.43 -46.00
C PHE A 54 -61.72 8.57 -46.83
N PHE A 55 -60.56 8.54 -46.17
CA PHE A 55 -59.29 8.34 -46.85
C PHE A 55 -59.39 7.07 -47.71
N SER A 56 -59.05 7.19 -48.99
CA SER A 56 -59.01 6.08 -49.95
C SER A 56 -58.10 4.95 -49.43
N LYS A 57 -58.32 3.71 -49.88
CA LYS A 57 -57.45 2.56 -49.52
C LYS A 57 -55.96 2.87 -49.74
N LYS A 58 -55.64 3.72 -50.72
CA LYS A 58 -54.28 4.17 -51.02
C LYS A 58 -53.74 5.13 -49.96
N THR A 59 -54.55 6.09 -49.50
CA THR A 59 -54.17 7.03 -48.44
C THR A 59 -54.11 6.36 -47.07
N ARG A 60 -54.97 5.37 -46.79
CA ARG A 60 -54.88 4.56 -45.56
C ARG A 60 -53.61 3.71 -45.49
N ARG A 61 -53.20 3.10 -46.61
CA ARG A 61 -51.91 2.40 -46.73
C ARG A 61 -50.73 3.34 -46.57
N ALA A 62 -50.79 4.52 -47.18
CA ALA A 62 -49.73 5.53 -47.02
C ALA A 62 -49.59 6.00 -45.57
N LEU A 63 -50.69 6.25 -44.86
CA LEU A 63 -50.68 6.63 -43.44
C LEU A 63 -50.12 5.53 -42.52
N CYS A 64 -50.47 4.26 -42.77
CA CYS A 64 -49.90 3.14 -42.02
C CYS A 64 -48.39 2.98 -42.26
N VAL A 65 -47.94 3.13 -43.51
CA VAL A 65 -46.50 3.08 -43.82
C VAL A 65 -45.78 4.22 -43.08
N LEU A 66 -46.33 5.44 -43.13
CA LEU A 66 -45.78 6.59 -42.43
C LEU A 66 -45.73 6.40 -40.91
N SER A 67 -46.79 5.84 -40.30
CA SER A 67 -46.79 5.60 -38.85
C SER A 67 -45.77 4.53 -38.45
N VAL A 68 -45.68 3.43 -39.20
CA VAL A 68 -44.70 2.37 -38.94
C VAL A 68 -43.28 2.89 -39.12
N THR A 69 -42.99 3.65 -40.18
CA THR A 69 -41.67 4.27 -40.34
C THR A 69 -41.35 5.25 -39.23
N THR A 70 -42.33 6.01 -38.74
CA THR A 70 -42.11 6.94 -37.63
C THR A 70 -41.83 6.18 -36.32
N CYS A 71 -42.58 5.11 -36.04
CA CYS A 71 -42.31 4.23 -34.89
C CYS A 71 -40.92 3.57 -34.97
N ILE A 72 -40.51 3.10 -36.16
CA ILE A 72 -39.17 2.54 -36.37
C ILE A 72 -38.11 3.61 -36.14
N ILE A 73 -38.27 4.83 -36.68
CA ILE A 73 -37.32 5.92 -36.48
C ILE A 73 -37.25 6.32 -35.00
N VAL A 74 -38.38 6.44 -34.31
CA VAL A 74 -38.42 6.77 -32.88
C VAL A 74 -37.76 5.66 -32.05
N PHE A 75 -38.03 4.38 -32.36
CA PHE A 75 -37.43 3.26 -31.66
C PHE A 75 -35.93 3.16 -31.94
N LEU A 76 -35.49 3.34 -33.18
CA LEU A 76 -34.07 3.39 -33.55
C LEU A 76 -33.39 4.61 -32.95
N SER A 77 -34.05 5.77 -32.88
CA SER A 77 -33.49 6.97 -32.24
C SER A 77 -33.40 6.80 -30.74
N TRP A 78 -34.42 6.23 -30.10
CA TRP A 78 -34.40 5.90 -28.68
C TRP A 78 -33.32 4.86 -28.38
N TYR A 79 -33.23 3.77 -29.15
CA TYR A 79 -32.18 2.77 -29.05
C TYR A 79 -30.80 3.38 -29.28
N TYR A 80 -30.64 4.23 -30.30
CA TYR A 80 -29.38 4.91 -30.60
C TYR A 80 -28.99 5.87 -29.48
N ILE A 81 -29.91 6.69 -28.96
CA ILE A 81 -29.65 7.63 -27.87
C ILE A 81 -29.38 6.90 -26.55
N THR A 82 -30.09 5.81 -26.26
CA THR A 82 -29.86 5.03 -25.03
C THR A 82 -28.54 4.26 -25.09
N GLN A 83 -28.17 3.69 -26.24
CA GLN A 83 -26.91 2.97 -26.41
C GLN A 83 -25.71 3.93 -26.53
N HIS A 84 -25.76 4.96 -27.40
CA HIS A 84 -24.68 5.95 -27.51
C HIS A 84 -24.60 6.91 -26.33
N GLY A 85 -25.73 7.24 -25.72
CA GLY A 85 -25.75 8.07 -24.51
C GLY A 85 -25.08 7.41 -23.32
N ARG A 86 -25.03 6.07 -23.28
CA ARG A 86 -24.26 5.27 -22.31
C ARG A 86 -22.77 5.21 -22.64
N MET A 87 -22.40 5.26 -23.93
CA MET A 87 -21.04 5.03 -24.43
C MET A 87 -20.27 6.29 -24.88
N SER A 88 -20.75 7.50 -24.56
CA SER A 88 -20.06 8.73 -24.98
C SER A 88 -18.86 9.03 -24.09
N ILE A 89 -17.76 9.49 -24.73
CA ILE A 89 -16.58 10.03 -24.03
C ILE A 89 -17.04 11.14 -23.08
N ARG A 90 -16.67 11.01 -21.81
CA ARG A 90 -16.97 11.97 -20.76
C ARG A 90 -15.83 12.94 -20.60
N ARG A 91 -16.17 14.21 -20.36
CA ARG A 91 -15.22 15.28 -20.07
C ARG A 91 -15.73 16.11 -18.91
N ALA A 92 -14.84 16.41 -17.97
CA ALA A 92 -15.12 17.23 -16.80
C ALA A 92 -13.81 17.90 -16.37
N GLY A 93 -13.70 19.23 -16.46
CA GLY A 93 -12.43 19.93 -16.29
C GLY A 93 -11.26 19.30 -17.06
N HIS A 94 -10.22 18.92 -16.32
CA HIS A 94 -8.99 18.28 -16.82
C HIS A 94 -9.08 16.75 -17.00
N ILE A 95 -10.30 16.21 -16.92
CA ILE A 95 -10.57 14.77 -17.00
C ILE A 95 -11.23 14.46 -18.33
N ARG A 96 -10.68 13.48 -19.05
CA ARG A 96 -11.33 12.84 -20.19
C ARG A 96 -11.35 11.33 -19.99
N PHE A 97 -12.54 10.75 -19.96
CA PHE A 97 -12.73 9.32 -19.75
C PHE A 97 -13.54 8.69 -20.88
N ASP A 98 -13.06 7.56 -21.40
CA ASP A 98 -13.78 6.73 -22.38
C ASP A 98 -14.32 5.47 -21.68
N PRO A 99 -15.65 5.38 -21.45
CA PRO A 99 -16.27 4.23 -20.78
C PRO A 99 -16.20 2.93 -21.58
N VAL A 100 -15.98 2.98 -22.90
CA VAL A 100 -15.94 1.79 -23.74
C VAL A 100 -14.55 1.16 -23.71
N THR A 101 -13.51 1.98 -23.85
CA THR A 101 -12.12 1.51 -23.82
C THR A 101 -11.53 1.49 -22.42
N GLN A 102 -12.26 2.00 -21.42
CA GLN A 102 -11.77 2.16 -20.05
C GLN A 102 -10.50 3.01 -19.95
N GLU A 103 -10.33 3.96 -20.88
CA GLU A 103 -9.16 4.84 -20.90
C GLU A 103 -9.46 6.18 -20.21
N LEU A 104 -8.63 6.50 -19.23
CA LEU A 104 -8.59 7.77 -18.52
C LEU A 104 -7.41 8.61 -19.03
N HIS A 105 -7.69 9.85 -19.40
CA HIS A 105 -6.69 10.85 -19.74
C HIS A 105 -6.82 12.07 -18.84
N LEU A 106 -5.70 12.51 -18.28
CA LEU A 106 -5.64 13.76 -17.51
C LEU A 106 -4.76 14.77 -18.24
N THR A 107 -5.16 16.04 -18.19
CA THR A 107 -4.43 17.16 -18.77
C THR A 107 -3.84 18.10 -17.71
N ASN A 108 -2.81 18.84 -18.07
CA ASN A 108 -2.32 19.95 -17.26
C ASN A 108 -3.10 21.25 -17.56
N LEU A 109 -2.72 22.35 -16.92
CA LEU A 109 -3.31 23.68 -17.14
C LEU A 109 -3.15 24.24 -18.57
N ASN A 110 -2.28 23.64 -19.39
CA ASN A 110 -2.08 24.01 -20.79
C ASN A 110 -2.88 23.10 -21.75
N ASP A 111 -3.76 22.24 -21.22
CA ASP A 111 -4.46 21.18 -21.96
C ASP A 111 -3.54 20.11 -22.59
N ASP A 112 -2.26 20.06 -22.21
CA ASP A 112 -1.36 18.99 -22.62
C ASP A 112 -1.72 17.71 -21.86
N ARG A 113 -1.82 16.59 -22.58
CA ARG A 113 -2.05 15.28 -21.97
C ARG A 113 -0.79 14.85 -21.21
N VAL A 114 -0.93 14.70 -19.89
CA VAL A 114 0.17 14.33 -18.99
C VAL A 114 0.05 12.91 -18.47
N LEU A 115 -1.17 12.38 -18.32
CA LEU A 115 -1.38 11.01 -17.83
C LEU A 115 -2.35 10.25 -18.72
N ARG A 116 -2.05 8.97 -18.95
CA ARG A 116 -2.96 7.98 -19.53
C ARG A 116 -3.02 6.76 -18.61
N ALA A 117 -4.22 6.31 -18.29
CA ALA A 117 -4.45 5.12 -17.48
C ALA A 117 -5.56 4.26 -18.09
N GLU A 118 -5.46 2.96 -17.84
CA GLU A 118 -6.50 1.98 -18.10
C GLU A 118 -7.12 1.63 -16.74
N VAL A 119 -8.42 1.86 -16.56
CA VAL A 119 -9.09 1.79 -15.24
C VAL A 119 -10.18 0.71 -15.21
N GLY A 120 -10.42 0.09 -14.06
CA GLY A 120 -11.42 -0.98 -13.96
C GLY A 120 -11.04 -2.25 -14.74
N MET A 121 -9.74 -2.54 -14.84
CA MET A 121 -9.16 -3.61 -15.68
C MET A 121 -9.61 -5.03 -15.32
N LEU A 122 -10.12 -5.24 -14.11
CA LEU A 122 -10.61 -6.53 -13.62
C LEU A 122 -12.13 -6.66 -13.64
N LEU A 123 -12.83 -5.66 -14.18
CA LEU A 123 -14.27 -5.77 -14.38
C LEU A 123 -14.59 -6.86 -15.42
N PRO A 124 -15.67 -7.63 -15.24
CA PRO A 124 -16.13 -8.60 -16.22
C PRO A 124 -16.37 -7.98 -17.61
N GLY A 125 -16.07 -8.70 -18.68
CA GLY A 125 -16.21 -8.19 -20.05
C GLY A 125 -17.66 -7.94 -20.50
N ASP A 126 -18.65 -8.44 -19.74
CA ASP A 126 -20.08 -8.17 -19.94
C ASP A 126 -20.61 -7.02 -19.06
N ALA A 127 -19.73 -6.37 -18.28
CA ALA A 127 -20.07 -5.18 -17.53
C ALA A 127 -20.28 -3.98 -18.48
N TYR A 128 -21.31 -3.18 -18.25
CA TYR A 128 -21.54 -1.95 -19.00
C TYR A 128 -21.64 -0.73 -18.06
N PRO A 129 -21.19 0.44 -18.53
CA PRO A 129 -21.20 1.66 -17.73
C PRO A 129 -22.56 2.37 -17.78
N LEU A 130 -22.97 2.93 -16.65
CA LEU A 130 -24.12 3.81 -16.49
C LEU A 130 -23.71 5.05 -15.69
N VAL A 131 -24.11 6.24 -16.13
CA VAL A 131 -23.81 7.48 -15.39
C VAL A 131 -24.69 7.55 -14.13
N CYS A 132 -24.09 7.91 -13.00
CA CYS A 132 -24.84 8.08 -11.74
C CYS A 132 -25.83 9.25 -11.84
N GLU A 133 -27.05 9.08 -11.31
CA GLU A 133 -28.07 10.13 -11.30
C GLU A 133 -27.82 11.20 -10.20
N ASP A 134 -27.06 10.86 -9.16
CA ASP A 134 -27.04 11.61 -7.89
C ASP A 134 -25.85 12.59 -7.70
N MET A 135 -24.93 12.68 -8.65
CA MET A 135 -23.71 13.49 -8.47
C MET A 135 -23.85 14.88 -9.11
N PHE A 136 -24.01 15.91 -8.27
CA PHE A 136 -24.04 17.33 -8.66
C PHE A 136 -22.73 18.06 -8.31
N VAL A 137 -21.59 17.40 -8.49
CA VAL A 137 -20.27 18.01 -8.24
C VAL A 137 -19.76 18.60 -9.56
N LYS A 138 -19.26 19.84 -9.50
CA LYS A 138 -18.64 20.50 -10.66
C LYS A 138 -17.35 19.75 -11.03
N ASP A 139 -17.11 19.58 -12.33
CA ASP A 139 -15.90 18.93 -12.85
C ASP A 139 -15.67 17.52 -12.28
N ALA A 140 -16.76 16.75 -12.16
CA ALA A 140 -16.74 15.36 -11.72
C ALA A 140 -17.36 14.39 -12.74
N ILE A 141 -16.94 13.13 -12.69
CA ILE A 141 -17.47 12.01 -13.48
C ILE A 141 -17.85 10.90 -12.50
N CYS A 142 -19.08 10.39 -12.61
CA CYS A 142 -19.55 9.24 -11.83
C CYS A 142 -20.13 8.17 -12.74
N ILE A 143 -19.66 6.93 -12.58
CA ILE A 143 -20.07 5.79 -13.40
C ILE A 143 -20.29 4.56 -12.51
N ASP A 144 -21.48 4.00 -12.58
CA ASP A 144 -21.80 2.67 -12.11
C ASP A 144 -21.51 1.64 -13.20
N TRP A 145 -20.80 0.57 -12.84
CA TRP A 145 -20.57 -0.58 -13.70
C TRP A 145 -21.56 -1.67 -13.31
N LEU A 146 -22.42 -2.03 -14.25
CA LEU A 146 -23.53 -2.95 -14.04
C LEU A 146 -23.33 -4.22 -14.86
N LYS A 147 -23.84 -5.34 -14.35
CA LYS A 147 -23.98 -6.59 -15.10
C LYS A 147 -25.44 -6.81 -15.43
N SER A 148 -25.72 -7.11 -16.70
CA SER A 148 -27.10 -7.35 -17.13
C SER A 148 -27.63 -8.67 -16.57
N GLY A 149 -28.81 -8.63 -15.95
CA GLY A 149 -29.48 -9.76 -15.33
C GLY A 149 -31.01 -9.60 -15.35
N GLU A 150 -31.74 -10.39 -14.55
CA GLU A 150 -33.17 -10.12 -14.29
C GLU A 150 -33.36 -8.75 -13.62
N ASP A 151 -32.49 -8.46 -12.65
CA ASP A 151 -32.22 -7.13 -12.12
C ASP A 151 -30.76 -6.80 -12.42
N ASP A 152 -30.51 -5.60 -12.94
CA ASP A 152 -29.15 -5.13 -13.21
C ASP A 152 -28.35 -5.08 -11.90
N GLU A 153 -27.27 -5.85 -11.82
CA GLU A 153 -26.45 -5.95 -10.62
C GLU A 153 -25.29 -4.96 -10.69
N ARG A 154 -25.15 -4.08 -9.69
CA ARG A 154 -23.97 -3.20 -9.60
C ARG A 154 -22.75 -4.00 -9.18
N LEU A 155 -21.67 -3.86 -9.95
CA LEU A 155 -20.37 -4.48 -9.70
C LEU A 155 -19.42 -3.52 -8.99
N ALA A 156 -19.34 -2.29 -9.47
CA ALA A 156 -18.50 -1.25 -8.89
C ALA A 156 -19.02 0.15 -9.25
N ARG A 157 -18.62 1.15 -8.49
CA ARG A 157 -18.82 2.57 -8.79
C ARG A 157 -17.47 3.26 -8.89
N MET A 158 -17.28 4.06 -9.93
CA MET A 158 -16.12 4.96 -10.08
C MET A 158 -16.58 6.41 -9.98
N GLU A 159 -15.88 7.18 -9.17
CA GLU A 159 -16.05 8.62 -9.00
C GLU A 159 -14.69 9.28 -9.27
N ILE A 160 -14.67 10.28 -10.16
CA ILE A 160 -13.49 11.08 -10.44
C ILE A 160 -13.86 12.54 -10.19
N THR A 161 -13.09 13.23 -9.36
CA THR A 161 -13.27 14.65 -9.08
C THR A 161 -11.99 15.42 -9.43
N SER A 162 -12.15 16.65 -9.89
CA SER A 162 -11.03 17.55 -10.18
C SER A 162 -11.19 18.83 -9.37
N GLU A 163 -10.11 19.27 -8.74
CA GLU A 163 -10.00 20.55 -8.05
C GLU A 163 -8.73 21.28 -8.49
N GLU A 164 -8.79 22.62 -8.52
CA GLU A 164 -7.65 23.47 -8.84
C GLU A 164 -7.22 24.25 -7.59
N GLU A 165 -5.93 24.16 -7.24
CA GLU A 165 -5.32 24.92 -6.14
C GLU A 165 -4.15 25.74 -6.67
N GLY A 166 -4.45 26.97 -7.12
CA GLY A 166 -3.44 27.87 -7.68
C GLY A 166 -2.90 27.37 -9.02
N ALA A 167 -1.67 26.85 -9.05
CA ALA A 167 -1.01 26.33 -10.26
C ALA A 167 -0.94 24.78 -10.26
N LEU A 168 -1.82 24.15 -9.49
CA LEU A 168 -1.88 22.71 -9.29
C LEU A 168 -3.29 22.22 -9.61
N ILE A 169 -3.37 21.10 -10.31
CA ILE A 169 -4.62 20.36 -10.48
C ILE A 169 -4.52 19.10 -9.62
N ILE A 170 -5.55 18.82 -8.84
CA ILE A 170 -5.67 17.62 -8.03
C ILE A 170 -6.85 16.83 -8.56
N VAL A 171 -6.60 15.59 -8.96
CA VAL A 171 -7.63 14.67 -9.43
C VAL A 171 -7.72 13.51 -8.47
N GLU A 172 -8.87 13.30 -7.84
CA GLU A 172 -9.13 12.14 -6.99
C GLU A 172 -9.92 11.11 -7.79
N ILE A 173 -9.41 9.87 -7.84
CA ILE A 173 -10.08 8.72 -8.43
C ILE A 173 -10.47 7.82 -7.27
N LYS A 174 -11.77 7.51 -7.17
CA LYS A 174 -12.35 6.66 -6.15
C LYS A 174 -13.16 5.55 -6.79
N TRP A 175 -12.82 4.33 -6.45
CA TRP A 175 -13.60 3.14 -6.78
C TRP A 175 -14.15 2.50 -5.52
N ASP A 176 -15.42 2.12 -5.57
CA ASP A 176 -16.09 1.30 -4.56
C ASP A 176 -16.59 0.01 -5.22
N SER A 177 -16.16 -1.14 -4.71
CA SER A 177 -16.69 -2.44 -5.16
C SER A 177 -18.02 -2.75 -4.48
N ALA A 178 -18.91 -3.44 -5.19
CA ALA A 178 -20.17 -3.91 -4.65
C ALA A 178 -20.08 -5.32 -4.04
N LYS A 179 -18.93 -6.01 -4.21
CA LYS A 179 -18.71 -7.38 -3.74
C LYS A 179 -17.32 -7.55 -3.13
N LEU A 180 -17.22 -8.42 -2.13
CA LEU A 180 -15.97 -8.69 -1.41
C LEU A 180 -14.92 -9.41 -2.29
N ASP A 181 -15.36 -10.27 -3.20
CA ASP A 181 -14.52 -11.08 -4.11
C ASP A 181 -14.23 -10.40 -5.46
N SER A 182 -14.57 -9.11 -5.59
CA SER A 182 -14.39 -8.35 -6.81
C SER A 182 -13.28 -7.30 -6.61
N PRO A 183 -12.01 -7.64 -6.92
CA PRO A 183 -10.90 -6.72 -6.82
C PRO A 183 -11.01 -5.60 -7.86
N LEU A 184 -10.45 -4.44 -7.51
CA LEU A 184 -10.42 -3.25 -8.37
C LEU A 184 -8.99 -3.01 -8.82
N GLN A 185 -8.75 -2.74 -10.11
CA GLN A 185 -7.40 -2.49 -10.61
C GLN A 185 -7.37 -1.42 -11.69
N ASP A 186 -6.47 -0.46 -11.49
CA ASP A 186 -6.14 0.59 -12.43
C ASP A 186 -4.65 0.51 -12.78
N CYS A 187 -4.30 0.78 -14.04
CA CYS A 187 -2.94 0.73 -14.55
C CYS A 187 -2.59 2.02 -15.29
N ILE A 188 -1.56 2.71 -14.82
CA ILE A 188 -1.04 3.94 -15.42
C ILE A 188 0.02 3.56 -16.44
N LEU A 189 -0.11 4.09 -17.66
CA LEU A 189 0.89 3.90 -18.70
C LEU A 189 2.07 4.85 -18.43
N MET A 190 3.25 4.28 -18.20
CA MET A 190 4.43 5.06 -17.84
C MET A 190 4.96 5.91 -19.00
N GLY A 191 4.77 5.46 -20.24
CA GLY A 191 5.21 6.17 -21.44
C GLY A 191 6.72 6.37 -21.48
N ASP A 192 7.16 7.54 -21.94
CA ASP A 192 8.57 7.93 -22.00
C ASP A 192 9.06 8.60 -20.70
N ASP A 193 8.19 8.72 -19.69
CA ASP A 193 8.51 9.34 -18.41
C ASP A 193 9.30 8.41 -17.49
N HIS A 194 10.12 9.00 -16.64
CA HIS A 194 10.77 8.29 -15.54
C HIS A 194 9.95 8.37 -14.27
N TRP A 195 9.78 7.23 -13.61
CA TRP A 195 8.97 7.10 -12.41
C TRP A 195 9.83 6.81 -11.17
N TYR A 196 9.40 7.31 -10.03
CA TYR A 196 10.09 7.19 -8.75
C TYR A 196 9.07 6.98 -7.63
N GLY A 197 9.51 6.44 -6.48
CA GLY A 197 8.66 6.29 -5.29
C GLY A 197 8.26 4.84 -5.01
N GLY A 198 7.23 4.67 -4.20
CA GLY A 198 6.76 3.39 -3.70
C GLY A 198 7.66 2.82 -2.60
N SER A 199 8.67 2.06 -3.00
CA SER A 199 9.63 1.45 -2.08
C SER A 199 10.94 1.15 -2.81
N LEU A 200 12.03 1.01 -2.06
CA LEU A 200 13.26 0.49 -2.63
C LEU A 200 13.09 -1.00 -2.93
N SER A 201 13.13 -1.38 -4.21
CA SER A 201 13.15 -2.77 -4.63
C SER A 201 14.47 -3.46 -4.28
N SER A 202 14.47 -4.79 -4.26
CA SER A 202 15.67 -5.60 -4.16
C SER A 202 15.78 -6.48 -5.41
N PRO A 203 16.76 -6.24 -6.32
CA PRO A 203 17.79 -5.20 -6.27
C PRO A 203 17.24 -3.77 -6.47
N PRO A 204 17.92 -2.73 -5.97
CA PRO A 204 17.48 -1.34 -6.01
C PRO A 204 17.66 -0.74 -7.41
N VAL A 205 16.71 -1.04 -8.30
CA VAL A 205 16.71 -0.49 -9.67
C VAL A 205 16.11 0.91 -9.67
N TRP A 206 16.74 1.81 -10.41
CA TRP A 206 16.32 3.20 -10.54
C TRP A 206 16.56 3.72 -11.96
N PRO A 207 15.59 4.42 -12.57
CA PRO A 207 14.23 4.73 -12.07
C PRO A 207 13.28 3.52 -12.07
N LEU A 208 12.10 3.68 -11.47
CA LEU A 208 11.10 2.62 -11.25
C LEU A 208 10.61 1.97 -12.55
N ASP A 209 10.52 2.73 -13.66
CA ASP A 209 10.11 2.25 -14.99
C ASP A 209 11.01 1.13 -15.56
N ARG A 210 12.20 0.95 -14.99
CA ARG A 210 13.14 -0.13 -15.35
C ARG A 210 13.04 -1.35 -14.45
N THR A 211 12.26 -1.27 -13.37
CA THR A 211 12.12 -2.33 -12.38
C THR A 211 10.93 -3.21 -12.77
N ASN A 212 11.15 -4.52 -12.90
CA ASN A 212 10.06 -5.48 -13.02
C ASN A 212 9.64 -5.92 -11.61
N ILE A 213 8.45 -5.53 -11.18
CA ILE A 213 7.83 -5.92 -9.92
C ILE A 213 6.50 -6.57 -10.28
N GLU A 214 6.40 -7.88 -10.06
CA GLU A 214 5.14 -8.60 -10.23
C GLU A 214 4.08 -8.04 -9.27
N MET A 215 2.81 -8.07 -9.71
CA MET A 215 1.69 -7.63 -8.89
C MET A 215 1.62 -8.38 -7.56
N GLN A 216 1.95 -7.68 -6.47
CA GLN A 216 2.07 -8.27 -5.13
C GLN A 216 1.57 -7.31 -4.05
N PRO A 217 1.28 -7.80 -2.82
CA PRO A 217 0.88 -6.94 -1.71
C PRO A 217 1.94 -5.87 -1.42
N PHE A 218 1.51 -4.63 -1.27
CA PHE A 218 2.39 -3.50 -1.00
C PHE A 218 2.75 -3.40 0.48
N ILE A 219 3.54 -4.38 0.95
CA ILE A 219 3.90 -4.55 2.36
C ILE A 219 5.42 -4.45 2.54
N SER A 220 5.85 -3.73 3.58
CA SER A 220 7.28 -3.57 3.88
C SER A 220 7.92 -4.88 4.34
N ARG A 221 9.14 -5.15 3.88
CA ARG A 221 9.91 -6.35 4.23
C ARG A 221 11.37 -6.00 4.51
N GLY A 222 11.98 -6.72 5.45
CA GLY A 222 13.44 -6.70 5.63
C GLY A 222 14.17 -7.46 4.51
N ASN A 223 15.50 -7.38 4.51
CA ASN A 223 16.32 -8.04 3.49
C ASN A 223 16.46 -9.57 3.71
N ASP A 224 15.35 -10.31 3.60
CA ASP A 224 15.32 -11.78 3.60
C ASP A 224 15.05 -12.30 2.18
N GLN A 225 16.10 -12.34 1.34
CA GLN A 225 16.34 -13.15 0.13
C GLN A 225 15.22 -13.54 -0.86
N SER A 226 13.97 -13.10 -0.71
CA SER A 226 12.97 -13.20 -1.76
C SER A 226 13.29 -12.16 -2.83
N ALA A 227 13.61 -12.63 -4.03
CA ALA A 227 14.27 -11.84 -5.08
C ALA A 227 13.43 -10.70 -5.68
N GLU A 228 12.22 -10.44 -5.20
CA GLU A 228 11.26 -9.55 -5.88
C GLU A 228 10.31 -8.88 -4.89
N SER A 229 10.80 -8.33 -3.77
CA SER A 229 9.96 -7.70 -2.74
C SER A 229 10.29 -6.23 -2.49
N PHE A 230 9.29 -5.49 -1.98
CA PHE A 230 9.48 -4.14 -1.44
C PHE A 230 10.38 -4.15 -0.20
N GLY A 231 11.18 -3.09 -0.03
CA GLY A 231 12.10 -2.95 1.09
C GLY A 231 11.44 -2.48 2.39
N GLY A 232 12.27 -2.20 3.39
CA GLY A 232 11.81 -1.79 4.72
C GLY A 232 11.22 -0.39 4.79
N ILE A 233 11.49 0.44 3.78
CA ILE A 233 10.93 1.80 3.65
C ILE A 233 9.92 1.78 2.51
N LEU A 234 8.69 2.15 2.81
CA LEU A 234 7.56 2.02 1.91
C LEU A 234 6.55 3.14 2.15
N GLU A 235 6.26 3.89 1.09
CA GLU A 235 5.26 4.95 1.08
C GLU A 235 4.38 4.83 -0.15
N ARG A 236 3.09 5.07 0.03
CA ARG A 236 2.07 5.03 -1.04
C ARG A 236 2.12 6.29 -1.90
N PHE A 237 3.32 6.64 -2.37
CA PHE A 237 3.64 7.85 -3.09
C PHE A 237 4.53 7.55 -4.30
N TRP A 238 4.14 8.04 -5.48
CA TRP A 238 4.93 7.97 -6.70
C TRP A 238 5.07 9.33 -7.36
N LEU A 239 6.16 9.54 -8.09
CA LEU A 239 6.52 10.78 -8.76
C LEU A 239 6.96 10.47 -10.19
N SER A 240 6.46 11.23 -11.16
CA SER A 240 6.87 11.17 -12.55
C SER A 240 7.72 12.39 -12.93
N SER A 241 8.67 12.20 -13.84
CA SER A 241 9.46 13.29 -14.44
C SER A 241 8.63 14.33 -15.19
N SER A 242 7.41 14.00 -15.63
CA SER A 242 6.49 14.95 -16.29
C SER A 242 5.80 15.93 -15.32
N GLY A 243 6.11 15.87 -14.02
CA GLY A 243 5.51 16.77 -13.03
C GLY A 243 4.20 16.26 -12.44
N LEU A 244 4.02 14.94 -12.42
CA LEU A 244 2.91 14.26 -11.77
C LEU A 244 3.38 13.63 -10.46
N SER A 245 2.52 13.64 -9.45
CA SER A 245 2.68 12.74 -8.31
C SER A 245 1.38 12.04 -7.98
N LEU A 246 1.50 10.79 -7.52
CA LEU A 246 0.39 9.90 -7.21
C LEU A 246 0.45 9.51 -5.75
N VAL A 247 -0.72 9.44 -5.14
CA VAL A 247 -0.88 9.03 -3.76
C VAL A 247 -2.02 8.06 -3.64
N VAL A 248 -1.77 6.88 -3.10
CA VAL A 248 -2.85 5.93 -2.75
C VAL A 248 -3.20 6.11 -1.27
N GLN A 249 -4.50 6.12 -0.95
CA GLN A 249 -4.98 6.27 0.42
C GLN A 249 -4.53 5.09 1.30
N ASP A 250 -4.32 5.32 2.61
CA ASP A 250 -3.74 4.32 3.52
C ASP A 250 -4.68 3.13 3.80
N ASP A 251 -5.99 3.35 3.72
CA ASP A 251 -7.03 2.32 3.96
C ASP A 251 -7.29 1.43 2.74
N VAL A 252 -6.55 1.57 1.64
CA VAL A 252 -6.66 0.65 0.51
C VAL A 252 -5.89 -0.65 0.83
N PRO A 253 -6.48 -1.85 0.68
CA PRO A 253 -5.73 -3.11 0.78
C PRO A 253 -4.90 -3.31 -0.51
N LEU A 254 -3.77 -2.60 -0.56
CA LEU A 254 -3.07 -2.25 -1.79
C LEU A 254 -2.09 -3.32 -2.27
N TYR A 255 -2.22 -3.66 -3.54
CA TYR A 255 -1.26 -4.42 -4.32
C TYR A 255 -0.66 -3.50 -5.38
N VAL A 256 0.64 -3.65 -5.65
CA VAL A 256 1.36 -2.84 -6.63
C VAL A 256 2.13 -3.76 -7.56
N GLY A 257 1.99 -3.52 -8.85
CA GLY A 257 2.83 -4.08 -9.90
C GLY A 257 3.49 -2.95 -10.69
N SER A 258 4.74 -3.15 -11.09
CA SER A 258 5.51 -2.15 -11.83
C SER A 258 6.25 -2.82 -12.97
N ASN A 259 5.95 -2.40 -14.20
CA ASN A 259 6.50 -2.99 -15.42
C ASN A 259 6.37 -4.53 -15.44
N ASP A 260 5.35 -5.07 -14.76
CA ASP A 260 5.08 -6.51 -14.67
C ASP A 260 4.95 -7.09 -16.08
N ASN A 261 5.70 -8.16 -16.36
CA ASN A 261 5.82 -8.77 -17.69
C ASN A 261 6.21 -7.75 -18.78
N HIS A 262 7.04 -6.77 -18.44
CA HIS A 262 7.50 -5.70 -19.33
C HIS A 262 6.36 -4.83 -19.92
N SER A 263 5.25 -4.70 -19.20
CA SER A 263 4.06 -3.99 -19.67
C SER A 263 4.20 -2.46 -19.75
N GLN A 264 5.27 -1.86 -19.19
CA GLN A 264 5.43 -0.41 -19.05
C GLN A 264 4.25 0.26 -18.32
N ARG A 265 3.65 -0.46 -17.37
CA ARG A 265 2.53 -0.02 -16.55
C ARG A 265 2.90 0.03 -15.08
N LEU A 266 2.39 1.04 -14.38
CA LEU A 266 2.34 1.09 -12.92
C LEU A 266 0.90 0.78 -12.52
N CYS A 267 0.66 -0.38 -11.92
CA CYS A 267 -0.67 -0.85 -11.61
C CYS A 267 -0.92 -0.87 -10.11
N PHE A 268 -2.13 -0.45 -9.72
CA PHE A 268 -2.65 -0.49 -8.36
C PHE A 268 -3.85 -1.41 -8.33
N ARG A 269 -3.84 -2.41 -7.44
CA ARG A 269 -4.99 -3.29 -7.21
C ARG A 269 -5.44 -3.22 -5.76
N SER A 270 -6.74 -3.13 -5.53
CA SER A 270 -7.36 -3.25 -4.21
C SER A 270 -8.03 -4.62 -4.10
N GLU A 271 -7.57 -5.42 -3.14
CA GLU A 271 -8.04 -6.79 -2.94
C GLU A 271 -8.18 -7.11 -1.45
N ALA A 272 -9.41 -7.32 -1.01
CA ALA A 272 -9.77 -7.48 0.39
C ALA A 272 -9.96 -8.95 0.81
N LEU A 273 -10.32 -9.84 -0.12
CA LEU A 273 -10.57 -11.25 0.16
C LEU A 273 -9.25 -12.05 0.15
N SER A 274 -9.05 -12.92 1.15
CA SER A 274 -7.84 -13.76 1.27
C SER A 274 -6.52 -12.97 1.16
N SER A 275 -6.53 -11.78 1.74
CA SER A 275 -5.50 -10.76 1.62
C SER A 275 -4.64 -10.70 2.90
N PRO A 276 -3.35 -10.31 2.83
CA PRO A 276 -2.55 -10.08 4.04
C PRO A 276 -3.05 -8.85 4.83
N PHE A 277 -3.79 -7.96 4.18
CA PHE A 277 -4.52 -6.86 4.82
C PHE A 277 -5.74 -7.43 5.54
N GLN A 278 -5.73 -7.51 6.88
CA GLN A 278 -6.85 -8.12 7.59
C GLN A 278 -8.12 -7.28 7.45
N ASN A 279 -9.23 -7.95 7.17
CA ASN A 279 -10.53 -7.32 6.95
C ASN A 279 -11.56 -7.86 7.97
N PRO A 280 -11.44 -7.51 9.25
CA PRO A 280 -12.33 -8.02 10.29
C PRO A 280 -13.79 -7.59 10.11
N LEU A 281 -14.03 -6.47 9.41
CA LEU A 281 -15.37 -5.93 9.16
C LEU A 281 -16.04 -6.54 7.90
N ASN A 282 -15.34 -7.37 7.14
CA ASN A 282 -15.78 -7.87 5.82
C ASN A 282 -16.19 -6.74 4.86
N ASP A 283 -15.46 -5.63 4.92
CA ASP A 283 -15.69 -4.47 4.10
C ASP A 283 -15.32 -4.74 2.64
N TYR A 284 -16.07 -4.16 1.71
CA TYR A 284 -15.78 -4.30 0.28
C TYR A 284 -14.55 -3.48 -0.12
N PRO A 285 -13.73 -3.99 -1.06
CA PRO A 285 -12.54 -3.30 -1.52
C PRO A 285 -12.90 -1.94 -2.12
N ALA A 286 -12.09 -0.94 -1.80
CA ALA A 286 -12.11 0.37 -2.42
C ALA A 286 -10.70 0.69 -2.94
N LEU A 287 -10.59 1.36 -4.09
CA LEU A 287 -9.33 1.85 -4.63
C LEU A 287 -9.42 3.37 -4.74
N ILE A 288 -8.70 4.07 -3.88
CA ILE A 288 -8.76 5.53 -3.77
C ILE A 288 -7.35 6.09 -3.93
N TYR A 289 -7.15 6.95 -4.92
CA TYR A 289 -5.87 7.62 -5.13
C TYR A 289 -6.02 9.01 -5.73
N LYS A 290 -5.04 9.86 -5.44
CA LYS A 290 -4.94 11.24 -5.93
C LYS A 290 -3.81 11.40 -6.91
N VAL A 291 -4.04 12.17 -7.96
CA VAL A 291 -3.04 12.64 -8.91
C VAL A 291 -2.87 14.14 -8.73
N PHE A 292 -1.67 14.57 -8.40
CA PHE A 292 -1.29 15.98 -8.34
C PHE A 292 -0.51 16.33 -9.61
N ILE A 293 -1.01 17.28 -10.38
CA ILE A 293 -0.49 17.66 -11.69
C ILE A 293 0.09 19.07 -11.62
N SER A 294 1.38 19.20 -11.93
CA SER A 294 2.08 20.48 -12.03
C SER A 294 3.05 20.49 -13.19
N ASN A 295 3.30 21.66 -13.78
CA ASN A 295 4.35 21.84 -14.78
C ASN A 295 5.77 21.84 -14.17
N ASN A 296 5.91 21.62 -12.85
CA ASN A 296 7.17 21.56 -12.14
C ASN A 296 7.19 20.37 -11.19
N VAL A 297 8.07 19.40 -11.45
CA VAL A 297 8.24 18.19 -10.62
C VAL A 297 8.52 18.48 -9.15
N THR A 298 9.24 19.56 -8.84
CA THR A 298 9.50 19.98 -7.46
C THR A 298 8.23 20.50 -6.79
N ALA A 299 7.36 21.18 -7.55
CA ALA A 299 6.09 21.67 -7.03
C ALA A 299 5.11 20.50 -6.79
N ALA A 300 5.01 19.55 -7.73
CA ALA A 300 4.21 18.34 -7.59
C ALA A 300 4.64 17.54 -6.34
N HIS A 301 5.95 17.27 -6.21
CA HIS A 301 6.52 16.59 -5.05
C HIS A 301 6.23 17.34 -3.75
N ARG A 302 6.58 18.63 -3.65
CA ARG A 302 6.40 19.40 -2.40
C ARG A 302 4.96 19.50 -1.96
N HIS A 303 4.02 19.62 -2.90
CA HIS A 303 2.61 19.73 -2.54
C HIS A 303 2.09 18.40 -1.98
N ALA A 304 2.27 17.30 -2.72
CA ALA A 304 1.83 15.97 -2.27
C ALA A 304 2.53 15.55 -0.96
N THR A 305 3.82 15.82 -0.81
CA THR A 305 4.52 15.46 0.43
C THR A 305 4.14 16.32 1.63
N ARG A 306 3.70 17.58 1.46
CA ARG A 306 3.21 18.41 2.58
C ARG A 306 1.88 17.92 3.14
N THR A 307 1.04 17.33 2.30
CA THR A 307 -0.23 16.74 2.72
C THR A 307 -0.03 15.35 3.32
N LEU A 308 0.96 14.59 2.84
CA LEU A 308 1.21 13.22 3.27
C LEU A 308 2.18 13.04 4.42
N PHE A 309 3.26 13.81 4.42
CA PHE A 309 4.40 13.60 5.27
C PHE A 309 4.53 14.79 6.22
N LYS A 310 4.72 14.47 7.49
CA LYS A 310 5.15 15.45 8.46
C LYS A 310 6.68 15.54 8.41
N PRO A 311 7.26 16.74 8.27
CA PRO A 311 8.72 16.87 8.26
C PRO A 311 9.31 16.42 9.59
N PRO A 312 10.59 15.99 9.62
CA PRO A 312 11.25 15.62 10.87
C PRO A 312 11.16 16.74 11.91
N THR A 313 10.75 16.40 13.14
CA THR A 313 10.63 17.38 14.24
C THR A 313 11.95 18.04 14.59
N HIS A 314 13.05 17.32 14.38
CA HIS A 314 14.40 17.75 14.69
C HIS A 314 15.38 17.16 13.67
N THR A 315 16.54 17.79 13.54
CA THR A 315 17.72 17.14 12.95
C THR A 315 18.22 16.04 13.90
N PRO A 316 18.78 14.91 13.42
CA PRO A 316 19.50 13.96 14.25
C PRO A 316 20.60 14.61 15.09
N ASN A 317 21.14 13.88 16.07
CA ASN A 317 22.28 14.36 16.85
C ASN A 317 23.44 14.79 15.93
N PRO A 318 23.92 16.05 15.98
CA PRO A 318 24.99 16.54 15.11
C PRO A 318 26.26 15.69 15.14
N LYS A 319 26.59 15.06 16.29
CA LYS A 319 27.74 14.17 16.40
C LYS A 319 27.62 12.94 15.52
N SER A 320 26.41 12.44 15.28
CA SER A 320 26.17 11.26 14.44
C SER A 320 26.53 11.49 12.97
N PHE A 321 26.65 12.74 12.51
CA PHE A 321 27.09 13.06 11.14
C PHE A 321 28.61 13.02 10.96
N SER A 322 29.38 13.19 12.05
CA SER A 322 30.84 13.28 12.01
C SER A 322 31.56 12.12 12.69
N THR A 323 30.81 11.21 13.31
CA THR A 323 31.35 10.09 14.09
C THR A 323 31.36 8.81 13.24
N PRO A 324 32.50 8.10 13.13
CA PRO A 324 32.54 6.83 12.41
C PRO A 324 31.77 5.74 13.16
N ILE A 325 31.18 4.82 12.40
CA ILE A 325 30.47 3.65 12.94
C ILE A 325 31.37 2.41 12.77
N TRP A 326 31.61 1.70 13.86
CA TRP A 326 32.44 0.49 13.91
C TRP A 326 31.57 -0.75 14.10
N HIS A 327 31.36 -1.51 13.02
CA HIS A 327 30.52 -2.71 13.07
C HIS A 327 31.27 -3.95 13.60
N THR A 328 30.64 -4.65 14.54
CA THR A 328 31.18 -5.88 15.13
C THR A 328 30.90 -7.15 14.31
N ALA A 329 29.76 -7.20 13.60
CA ALA A 329 29.28 -8.40 12.90
C ALA A 329 30.28 -9.01 11.90
N ALA A 330 30.96 -8.18 11.12
CA ALA A 330 31.95 -8.66 10.14
C ALA A 330 33.20 -9.27 10.79
N ASN A 331 33.47 -8.94 12.05
CA ASN A 331 34.73 -9.24 12.73
C ASN A 331 34.59 -10.26 13.87
N LEU A 332 33.39 -10.41 14.45
CA LEU A 332 33.14 -11.19 15.66
C LEU A 332 31.99 -12.19 15.45
N PRO A 333 32.25 -13.40 14.94
CA PRO A 333 31.20 -14.41 14.71
C PRO A 333 30.58 -14.93 16.02
N ASN A 334 31.31 -14.87 17.13
CA ASN A 334 30.82 -15.19 18.47
C ASN A 334 31.09 -13.99 19.38
N ILE A 335 30.03 -13.35 19.85
CA ILE A 335 30.14 -12.20 20.76
C ILE A 335 30.41 -12.70 22.18
N SER A 336 31.53 -12.27 22.74
CA SER A 336 31.93 -12.48 24.14
C SER A 336 32.71 -11.28 24.66
N SER A 337 32.79 -11.11 25.98
CA SER A 337 33.57 -10.03 26.60
C SER A 337 35.01 -9.97 26.09
N GLN A 338 35.67 -11.13 25.93
CA GLN A 338 37.03 -11.21 25.41
C GLN A 338 37.13 -10.72 23.95
N SER A 339 36.14 -11.09 23.12
CA SER A 339 36.11 -10.71 21.71
C SER A 339 35.89 -9.20 21.53
N LEU A 340 35.02 -8.60 22.37
CA LEU A 340 34.73 -7.17 22.37
C LEU A 340 35.92 -6.36 22.89
N LEU A 341 36.57 -6.81 23.96
CA LEU A 341 37.78 -6.18 24.48
C LEU A 341 38.88 -6.15 23.41
N ARG A 342 39.11 -7.27 22.73
CA ARG A 342 40.08 -7.36 21.64
C ARG A 342 39.73 -6.41 20.49
N PHE A 343 38.45 -6.30 20.13
CA PHE A 343 38.00 -5.38 19.09
C PHE A 343 38.30 -3.92 19.44
N VAL A 344 37.96 -3.50 20.66
CA VAL A 344 38.24 -2.13 21.15
C VAL A 344 39.74 -1.86 21.19
N GLN A 345 40.54 -2.81 21.67
CA GLN A 345 42.00 -2.68 21.70
C GLN A 345 42.59 -2.54 20.29
N LEU A 346 42.07 -3.27 19.31
CA LEU A 346 42.49 -3.15 17.91
C LEU A 346 42.17 -1.76 17.34
N LEU A 347 40.99 -1.20 17.63
CA LEU A 347 40.66 0.16 17.20
C LEU A 347 41.67 1.16 17.77
N LYS A 348 41.91 1.12 19.08
CA LYS A 348 42.87 2.01 19.76
C LYS A 348 44.30 1.84 19.26
N TYR A 349 44.74 0.60 19.05
CA TYR A 349 46.07 0.30 18.53
C TYR A 349 46.30 0.91 17.14
N ASN A 350 45.25 0.98 16.32
CA ASN A 350 45.31 1.59 14.98
C ASN A 350 45.04 3.12 14.99
N GLY A 351 45.02 3.76 16.15
CA GLY A 351 44.81 5.21 16.28
C GLY A 351 43.35 5.67 16.20
N PHE A 352 42.38 4.75 16.20
CA PHE A 352 40.96 5.09 16.31
C PHE A 352 40.59 5.20 17.79
N HIS A 353 40.28 6.41 18.25
CA HIS A 353 40.01 6.69 19.67
C HIS A 353 38.56 7.13 19.95
N SER A 354 37.74 7.25 18.91
CA SER A 354 36.33 7.64 19.01
C SER A 354 35.50 6.98 17.92
N GLY A 355 34.19 6.99 18.11
CA GLY A 355 33.24 6.32 17.21
C GLY A 355 32.03 5.75 17.95
N ASP A 356 31.03 5.35 17.17
CA ASP A 356 29.91 4.53 17.65
C ASP A 356 30.23 3.06 17.32
N ILE A 357 30.46 2.24 18.34
CA ILE A 357 30.62 0.79 18.19
C ILE A 357 29.23 0.15 18.14
N GLU A 358 28.94 -0.55 17.05
CA GLU A 358 27.64 -1.17 16.80
C GLU A 358 27.68 -2.68 17.06
N LEU A 359 26.81 -3.11 17.98
CA LEU A 359 26.59 -4.51 18.33
C LEU A 359 25.37 -5.05 17.60
N GLU A 360 25.62 -5.85 16.57
CA GLU A 360 24.58 -6.48 15.76
C GLU A 360 24.21 -7.86 16.33
N ALA A 361 23.42 -7.86 17.40
CA ALA A 361 22.86 -9.07 18.00
C ALA A 361 21.40 -8.87 18.43
N PRO A 362 20.50 -8.45 17.51
CA PRO A 362 19.15 -8.00 17.87
C PRO A 362 18.32 -9.04 18.62
N ALA A 363 18.30 -10.29 18.15
CA ALA A 363 17.58 -11.39 18.82
C ALA A 363 18.13 -11.62 20.23
N TYR A 364 19.45 -11.54 20.41
CA TYR A 364 20.08 -11.70 21.70
C TYR A 364 19.66 -10.59 22.68
N ILE A 365 19.68 -9.33 22.24
CA ILE A 365 19.43 -8.19 23.14
C ILE A 365 17.97 -8.13 23.59
N ALA A 366 17.02 -8.37 22.66
CA ALA A 366 15.61 -8.47 23.01
C ALA A 366 15.37 -9.54 24.09
N ASN A 367 16.03 -10.70 23.96
CA ASN A 367 15.91 -11.82 24.91
C ASN A 367 16.57 -11.59 26.27
N HIS A 368 17.47 -10.59 26.38
CA HIS A 368 18.25 -10.31 27.59
C HIS A 368 17.90 -8.97 28.23
N LEU A 369 16.77 -8.34 27.87
CA LEU A 369 16.32 -7.09 28.50
C LEU A 369 16.05 -7.23 30.00
N GLU A 370 15.81 -8.45 30.48
CA GLU A 370 15.65 -8.77 31.90
C GLU A 370 16.99 -9.07 32.61
N SER A 371 18.10 -9.19 31.89
CA SER A 371 19.41 -9.48 32.45
C SER A 371 20.05 -8.23 33.08
N GLU A 372 20.83 -8.42 34.15
CA GLU A 372 21.46 -7.31 34.86
C GLU A 372 22.68 -6.73 34.12
N MET A 373 23.60 -7.55 33.59
CA MET A 373 24.83 -7.04 32.96
C MET A 373 25.20 -7.84 31.71
N PHE A 374 25.27 -7.13 30.57
CA PHE A 374 25.64 -7.65 29.26
C PHE A 374 27.10 -7.32 28.90
N LEU A 375 27.54 -6.07 29.09
CA LEU A 375 28.95 -5.69 28.91
C LEU A 375 29.71 -5.84 30.23
N SER A 376 30.82 -6.59 30.22
CA SER A 376 31.71 -6.65 31.38
C SER A 376 32.36 -5.29 31.66
N THR A 377 32.70 -5.03 32.93
CA THR A 377 33.39 -3.82 33.37
C THR A 377 34.68 -3.55 32.60
N ASP A 378 35.44 -4.59 32.23
CA ASP A 378 36.68 -4.45 31.45
C ASP A 378 36.44 -3.91 30.04
N VAL A 379 35.36 -4.35 29.39
CA VAL A 379 34.97 -3.84 28.06
C VAL A 379 34.57 -2.37 28.16
N LEU A 380 33.77 -2.02 29.17
CA LEU A 380 33.33 -0.65 29.39
C LEU A 380 34.53 0.29 29.64
N THR A 381 35.42 -0.08 30.56
CA THR A 381 36.62 0.72 30.88
C THR A 381 37.58 0.82 29.70
N SER A 382 37.78 -0.26 28.93
CA SER A 382 38.63 -0.23 27.74
C SER A 382 38.01 0.60 26.61
N SER A 383 36.68 0.73 26.55
CA SER A 383 35.95 1.46 25.51
C SER A 383 35.78 2.97 25.76
N VAL A 384 36.39 3.54 26.81
CA VAL A 384 36.36 4.99 27.04
C VAL A 384 36.84 5.74 25.79
N GLY A 385 36.02 6.69 25.33
CA GLY A 385 36.17 7.42 24.06
C GLY A 385 35.19 6.98 22.98
N PHE A 386 34.64 5.76 23.10
CA PHE A 386 33.62 5.22 22.21
C PHE A 386 32.23 5.27 22.84
N ASN A 387 31.24 5.36 21.96
CA ASN A 387 29.83 5.19 22.26
C ASN A 387 29.42 3.77 21.87
N TRP A 388 28.44 3.20 22.57
CA TRP A 388 27.90 1.88 22.23
C TRP A 388 26.49 1.99 21.68
N THR A 389 26.30 1.43 20.49
CA THR A 389 25.00 1.27 19.84
C THR A 389 24.65 -0.21 19.78
N VAL A 390 23.39 -0.53 20.02
CA VAL A 390 22.89 -1.90 19.98
C VAL A 390 21.61 -1.99 19.17
N HIS A 391 21.37 -3.15 18.56
CA HIS A 391 20.13 -3.40 17.83
C HIS A 391 19.06 -3.93 18.79
N LEU A 392 17.85 -3.38 18.69
CA LEU A 392 16.67 -3.86 19.39
C LEU A 392 15.64 -4.25 18.34
N SER A 393 15.08 -5.44 18.45
CA SER A 393 13.96 -5.90 17.62
C SER A 393 12.70 -6.10 18.45
N PRO A 394 11.50 -6.02 17.85
CA PRO A 394 10.24 -6.30 18.54
C PRO A 394 9.90 -7.79 18.60
N TYR A 395 10.81 -8.67 18.18
CA TYR A 395 10.65 -10.12 18.19
C TYR A 395 11.38 -10.72 19.40
N PHE A 396 10.68 -11.52 20.18
CA PHE A 396 11.17 -12.13 21.42
C PHE A 396 11.10 -13.66 21.32
N ASP A 397 12.23 -14.33 21.48
CA ASP A 397 12.32 -15.79 21.43
C ASP A 397 11.45 -16.41 22.53
N VAL A 398 10.68 -17.44 22.17
CA VAL A 398 9.83 -18.21 23.09
C VAL A 398 10.62 -18.75 24.29
N ALA A 399 11.92 -19.01 24.14
CA ALA A 399 12.79 -19.49 25.22
C ALA A 399 13.24 -18.38 26.21
N SER A 400 12.94 -17.10 25.94
CA SER A 400 13.43 -15.98 26.76
C SER A 400 12.51 -15.62 27.94
N ASP A 401 13.10 -15.11 29.02
CA ASP A 401 12.35 -14.57 30.16
C ASP A 401 11.46 -13.38 29.75
N SER A 402 11.95 -12.55 28.82
CA SER A 402 11.19 -11.44 28.27
C SER A 402 9.91 -11.91 27.57
N PHE A 403 9.96 -13.01 26.80
CA PHE A 403 8.76 -13.59 26.19
C PHE A 403 7.76 -14.06 27.24
N ALA A 404 8.21 -14.75 28.30
CA ALA A 404 7.33 -15.22 29.37
C ALA A 404 6.60 -14.05 30.06
N VAL A 405 7.32 -12.95 30.34
CA VAL A 405 6.72 -11.73 30.89
C VAL A 405 5.70 -11.12 29.93
N LEU A 406 6.04 -10.98 28.65
CA LEU A 406 5.17 -10.38 27.64
C LEU A 406 3.89 -11.21 27.41
N ALA A 407 4.02 -12.54 27.34
CA ALA A 407 2.89 -13.46 27.22
C ALA A 407 1.96 -13.35 28.43
N SER A 408 2.50 -13.30 29.66
CA SER A 408 1.70 -13.14 30.89
C SER A 408 0.90 -11.83 30.94
N LYS A 409 1.39 -10.79 30.26
CA LYS A 409 0.77 -9.47 30.18
C LYS A 409 -0.14 -9.29 28.97
N MET A 410 -0.24 -10.30 28.10
CA MET A 410 -0.93 -10.21 26.81
C MET A 410 -0.40 -9.05 25.94
N PHE A 411 0.91 -8.83 25.96
CA PHE A 411 1.58 -7.77 25.18
C PHE A 411 2.12 -8.25 23.82
N LEU A 412 1.93 -9.51 23.48
CA LEU A 412 2.30 -10.07 22.18
C LEU A 412 1.10 -10.02 21.23
N ILE A 413 1.37 -9.90 19.93
CA ILE A 413 0.36 -10.04 18.87
C ILE A 413 -0.26 -11.43 18.96
N ARG A 414 -1.58 -11.50 18.88
CA ARG A 414 -2.36 -12.73 19.06
C ARG A 414 -2.98 -13.20 17.76
N ASP A 415 -3.38 -14.46 17.77
CA ASP A 415 -4.23 -15.04 16.74
C ASP A 415 -5.62 -14.39 16.76
N VAL A 416 -6.42 -14.58 15.70
CA VAL A 416 -7.81 -14.07 15.62
C VAL A 416 -8.70 -14.60 16.74
N GLY A 417 -8.33 -15.71 17.38
CA GLY A 417 -9.01 -16.22 18.57
C GLY A 417 -8.72 -15.40 19.84
N GLY A 418 -7.65 -14.59 19.84
CA GLY A 418 -7.18 -13.82 20.99
C GLY A 418 -6.64 -14.68 22.14
N LEU A 419 -6.43 -15.97 21.91
CA LEU A 419 -6.14 -16.97 22.95
C LEU A 419 -4.64 -17.21 23.12
N ALA A 420 -3.87 -17.11 22.04
CA ALA A 420 -2.45 -17.42 22.06
C ALA A 420 -1.63 -16.36 21.31
N PRO A 421 -0.41 -16.06 21.79
CA PRO A 421 0.56 -15.31 21.01
C PRO A 421 0.83 -16.01 19.68
N THR A 422 0.83 -15.23 18.60
CA THR A 422 1.32 -15.70 17.31
C THR A 422 2.84 -15.79 17.32
N LEU A 423 3.38 -16.76 16.56
CA LEU A 423 4.82 -17.01 16.45
C LEU A 423 5.27 -16.86 15.01
N VAL A 424 6.45 -16.28 14.83
CA VAL A 424 7.14 -16.13 13.55
C VAL A 424 8.57 -16.64 13.65
N GLU A 425 9.13 -17.05 12.52
CA GLU A 425 10.57 -17.25 12.43
C GLU A 425 11.24 -15.88 12.30
N TRP A 426 12.22 -15.61 13.16
CA TRP A 426 13.02 -14.40 13.12
C TRP A 426 14.47 -14.73 13.48
N ARG A 427 15.38 -14.55 12.52
CA ARG A 427 16.84 -14.74 12.71
C ARG A 427 17.22 -16.10 13.33
N GLY A 428 16.50 -17.17 12.95
CA GLY A 428 16.73 -18.55 13.35
C GLY A 428 15.97 -19.01 14.59
N THR A 429 15.13 -18.17 15.19
CA THR A 429 14.34 -18.52 16.39
C THR A 429 12.84 -18.30 16.16
N TYR A 430 12.02 -19.16 16.75
CA TYR A 430 10.58 -18.92 16.83
C TYR A 430 10.32 -17.87 17.91
N SER A 431 9.67 -16.78 17.51
CA SER A 431 9.58 -15.57 18.31
C SER A 431 8.15 -15.03 18.33
N GLY A 432 7.71 -14.55 19.49
CA GLY A 432 6.51 -13.73 19.60
C GLY A 432 6.81 -12.29 19.18
N ILE A 433 5.82 -11.63 18.59
CA ILE A 433 5.92 -10.22 18.19
C ILE A 433 5.30 -9.35 19.27
N LEU A 434 6.04 -8.37 19.79
CA LEU A 434 5.49 -7.36 20.68
C LEU A 434 4.44 -6.54 19.95
N ASP A 435 3.23 -6.46 20.51
CA ASP A 435 2.15 -5.65 19.96
C ASP A 435 2.37 -4.17 20.30
N VAL A 436 3.13 -3.49 19.46
CA VAL A 436 3.43 -2.06 19.62
C VAL A 436 2.23 -1.16 19.33
N THR A 437 1.08 -1.68 18.90
CA THR A 437 -0.16 -0.88 18.82
C THR A 437 -0.73 -0.62 20.22
N ASN A 438 -0.49 -1.54 21.16
CA ASN A 438 -0.78 -1.35 22.58
C ASN A 438 0.20 -0.34 23.21
N SER A 439 -0.32 0.75 23.79
CA SER A 439 0.50 1.75 24.48
C SER A 439 1.26 1.18 25.68
N GLU A 440 0.66 0.27 26.45
CA GLU A 440 1.31 -0.34 27.62
C GLU A 440 2.48 -1.24 27.22
N ALA A 441 2.37 -1.94 26.09
CA ALA A 441 3.45 -2.74 25.54
C ALA A 441 4.62 -1.84 25.07
N ARG A 442 4.32 -0.68 24.47
CA ARG A 442 5.33 0.34 24.14
C ARG A 442 6.01 0.92 25.38
N ASP A 443 5.23 1.21 26.42
CA ASP A 443 5.75 1.70 27.71
C ASP A 443 6.67 0.66 28.34
N TRP A 444 6.26 -0.61 28.36
CA TRP A 444 7.09 -1.71 28.86
C TRP A 444 8.41 -1.79 28.12
N LEU A 445 8.40 -1.78 26.78
CA LEU A 445 9.63 -1.87 25.98
C LEU A 445 10.57 -0.69 26.28
N TYR A 446 10.01 0.52 26.35
CA TYR A 446 10.75 1.73 26.69
C TYR A 446 11.40 1.63 28.07
N GLU A 447 10.65 1.25 29.10
CA GLU A 447 11.15 1.15 30.48
C GLU A 447 12.25 0.09 30.62
N ARG A 448 12.06 -1.09 29.99
CA ARG A 448 13.05 -2.16 30.00
C ARG A 448 14.33 -1.76 29.30
N TRP A 449 14.23 -1.11 28.14
CA TRP A 449 15.38 -0.53 27.47
C TRP A 449 16.10 0.51 28.34
N GLN A 450 15.38 1.42 29.01
CA GLN A 450 16.00 2.44 29.86
C GLN A 450 16.80 1.82 31.01
N ARG A 451 16.29 0.74 31.61
CA ARG A 451 17.03 -0.02 32.63
C ARG A 451 18.28 -0.67 32.02
N PHE A 452 18.10 -1.45 30.95
CA PHE A 452 19.19 -2.16 30.28
C PHE A 452 20.32 -1.23 29.82
N ARG A 453 19.96 -0.07 29.26
CA ARG A 453 20.87 0.98 28.83
C ARG A 453 21.69 1.54 29.99
N LYS A 454 21.05 1.83 31.13
CA LYS A 454 21.73 2.42 32.30
C LYS A 454 22.80 1.48 32.86
N VAL A 455 22.51 0.18 32.93
CA VAL A 455 23.48 -0.78 33.48
C VAL A 455 24.64 -1.05 32.53
N ASN A 456 24.37 -1.08 31.22
CA ASN A 456 25.36 -1.42 30.19
C ASN A 456 26.02 -0.21 29.52
N SER A 457 25.72 1.01 29.96
CA SER A 457 26.24 2.26 29.38
C SER A 457 26.03 2.42 27.86
N PHE A 458 24.94 1.85 27.33
CA PHE A 458 24.57 2.06 25.92
C PHE A 458 24.17 3.52 25.68
N THR A 459 24.57 4.09 24.55
CA THR A 459 24.34 5.50 24.22
C THR A 459 23.31 5.69 23.12
N SER A 460 23.16 4.71 22.23
CA SER A 460 22.24 4.76 21.10
C SER A 460 21.64 3.39 20.79
N LEU A 461 20.62 3.37 19.93
CA LEU A 461 19.90 2.17 19.52
C LEU A 461 19.68 2.16 18.00
N VAL A 462 19.76 0.98 17.39
CA VAL A 462 19.21 0.70 16.07
C VAL A 462 17.92 -0.09 16.25
N PHE A 463 16.81 0.46 15.76
CA PHE A 463 15.53 -0.24 15.66
C PHE A 463 15.58 -1.20 14.48
N GLU A 464 15.73 -2.48 14.80
CA GLU A 464 15.82 -3.59 13.86
C GLU A 464 14.43 -4.18 13.64
N GLY A 465 14.11 -4.55 12.40
CA GLY A 465 12.78 -5.08 12.10
C GLY A 465 11.75 -3.95 12.07
N GLY A 466 10.54 -4.25 12.55
CA GLY A 466 9.43 -3.30 12.46
C GLY A 466 8.74 -3.30 11.11
N TYR A 467 9.03 -4.27 10.25
CA TYR A 467 8.41 -4.38 8.92
C TYR A 467 7.03 -5.04 9.00
N GLY A 468 6.26 -4.93 7.92
CA GLY A 468 4.97 -5.61 7.78
C GLY A 468 5.11 -7.12 7.58
N MET A 469 6.26 -7.59 7.10
CA MET A 469 6.62 -9.01 7.06
C MET A 469 7.72 -9.33 8.09
N PRO A 470 7.74 -10.52 8.73
CA PRO A 470 6.96 -11.72 8.41
C PRO A 470 5.68 -11.86 9.27
N MET A 471 4.81 -10.84 9.32
CA MET A 471 3.57 -10.93 10.10
C MET A 471 2.77 -12.20 9.71
N PRO A 472 2.29 -12.99 10.70
CA PRO A 472 1.54 -14.21 10.43
C PRO A 472 0.28 -13.95 9.61
N PRO A 473 -0.20 -14.94 8.83
CA PRO A 473 -1.57 -14.88 8.33
C PRO A 473 -2.53 -14.88 9.52
N HIS A 474 -3.54 -13.99 9.50
CA HIS A 474 -4.58 -13.90 10.53
C HIS A 474 -4.06 -13.44 11.91
N PHE A 475 -3.53 -12.23 11.97
CA PHE A 475 -3.10 -11.57 13.21
C PHE A 475 -4.12 -10.51 13.67
N GLU A 476 -4.14 -10.23 14.97
CA GLU A 476 -4.94 -9.15 15.54
C GLU A 476 -4.04 -8.17 16.32
N PHE A 477 -4.13 -6.89 15.96
CA PHE A 477 -3.54 -5.81 16.75
C PHE A 477 -4.49 -5.39 17.87
N HIS A 478 -3.93 -4.99 19.01
CA HIS A 478 -4.70 -4.43 20.12
C HIS A 478 -5.46 -3.15 19.73
N GLN A 479 -4.88 -2.31 18.86
CA GLN A 479 -5.58 -1.14 18.31
C GLN A 479 -5.74 -1.30 16.80
N PHE A 480 -6.96 -1.13 16.32
CA PHE A 480 -7.31 -1.09 14.89
C PHE A 480 -7.24 0.36 14.41
N PRO A 481 -6.16 0.76 13.71
CA PRO A 481 -6.00 2.15 13.30
C PRO A 481 -6.92 2.52 12.13
N ASP A 482 -7.25 1.56 11.25
CA ASP A 482 -7.87 1.81 9.96
C ASP A 482 -8.93 0.75 9.60
N ARG A 483 -9.60 0.98 8.45
CA ARG A 483 -10.60 0.07 7.85
C ARG A 483 -10.08 -1.34 7.63
N TYR A 484 -8.82 -1.44 7.21
CA TYR A 484 -8.08 -2.69 7.05
C TYR A 484 -6.87 -2.68 7.96
N ASN A 485 -6.46 -3.85 8.44
CA ASN A 485 -5.24 -3.98 9.20
C ASN A 485 -4.04 -4.15 8.25
N ASP A 486 -3.39 -3.04 7.88
CA ASP A 486 -2.15 -3.06 7.10
C ASP A 486 -0.97 -3.44 8.01
N PRO A 487 -0.29 -4.58 7.74
CA PRO A 487 0.87 -4.99 8.52
C PRO A 487 1.98 -3.93 8.57
N THR A 488 2.10 -3.09 7.54
CA THR A 488 3.14 -2.05 7.43
C THR A 488 2.95 -0.92 8.45
N VAL A 489 1.73 -0.72 8.96
CA VAL A 489 1.44 0.25 10.04
C VAL A 489 2.16 -0.11 11.34
N PHE A 490 2.56 -1.37 11.51
CA PHE A 490 3.42 -1.79 12.62
C PHE A 490 4.69 -0.94 12.73
N CYS A 491 5.31 -0.57 11.60
CA CYS A 491 6.48 0.30 11.60
C CYS A 491 6.17 1.67 12.24
N THR A 492 5.05 2.29 11.86
CA THR A 492 4.62 3.60 12.37
C THR A 492 4.44 3.61 13.90
N PHE A 493 3.93 2.52 14.47
CA PHE A 493 3.83 2.39 15.92
C PHE A 493 5.17 2.07 16.59
N TYR A 494 6.01 1.26 15.93
CA TYR A 494 7.34 0.95 16.44
C TYR A 494 8.23 2.19 16.51
N THR A 495 8.12 3.10 15.52
CA THR A 495 8.85 4.38 15.52
C THR A 495 8.44 5.30 16.65
N LYS A 496 7.21 5.21 17.17
CA LYS A 496 6.78 5.99 18.36
C LYS A 496 7.56 5.60 19.62
N VAL A 497 8.03 4.35 19.72
CA VAL A 497 8.95 3.94 20.79
C VAL A 497 10.30 4.64 20.60
N ALA A 498 10.76 4.69 19.34
CA ALA A 498 12.02 5.31 18.95
C ALA A 498 12.08 6.81 19.24
N ASP A 499 11.00 7.54 18.96
CA ASP A 499 10.93 8.98 19.19
C ASP A 499 11.08 9.34 20.69
N ARG A 500 10.65 8.46 21.59
CA ARG A 500 10.82 8.63 23.04
C ARG A 500 12.27 8.42 23.51
N LEU A 501 13.09 7.72 22.72
CA LEU A 501 14.50 7.49 23.05
C LEU A 501 15.40 8.70 22.74
N GLY A 502 14.86 9.70 22.05
CA GLY A 502 15.53 10.95 21.71
C GLY A 502 16.17 10.94 20.33
N ARG A 503 17.15 11.82 20.12
CA ARG A 503 17.72 12.14 18.79
C ARG A 503 18.93 11.28 18.38
N SER A 504 19.28 10.29 19.19
CA SER A 504 20.47 9.44 19.00
C SER A 504 20.02 8.01 18.76
N GLY A 505 19.74 7.68 17.51
CA GLY A 505 19.26 6.36 17.11
C GLY A 505 19.08 6.25 15.61
N ARG A 506 18.83 5.03 15.18
CA ARG A 506 18.65 4.67 13.77
C ARG A 506 17.54 3.64 13.67
N ARG A 507 16.94 3.49 12.52
CA ARG A 507 15.84 2.56 12.28
C ARG A 507 15.91 1.97 10.88
N LYS A 508 15.46 0.75 10.72
CA LYS A 508 15.45 0.08 9.41
C LYS A 508 14.11 0.11 8.68
N CYS A 509 13.02 0.38 9.41
CA CYS A 509 11.69 0.50 8.82
C CYS A 509 11.25 1.97 8.66
N GLY A 510 10.39 2.22 7.69
CA GLY A 510 9.78 3.53 7.45
C GLY A 510 8.46 3.39 6.70
N HIS A 511 7.40 3.84 7.36
CA HIS A 511 6.07 4.06 6.80
C HIS A 511 5.43 5.19 7.60
N ARG A 512 4.86 6.22 6.95
CA ARG A 512 4.16 7.35 7.61
C ARG A 512 4.87 7.91 8.86
N SER A 513 6.21 7.94 8.83
CA SER A 513 7.05 8.21 10.01
C SER A 513 8.19 9.18 9.73
N GLN A 514 8.03 10.03 8.71
CA GLN A 514 8.97 11.08 8.33
C GLN A 514 9.20 12.10 9.46
N GLU A 515 8.26 12.22 10.40
CA GLU A 515 8.34 13.09 11.57
C GLU A 515 9.48 12.70 12.54
N SER A 516 9.90 11.44 12.50
CA SER A 516 10.96 10.91 13.36
C SER A 516 12.34 11.48 12.97
N PRO A 517 13.12 12.02 13.92
CA PRO A 517 14.42 12.61 13.66
C PRO A 517 15.56 11.57 13.56
N LEU A 518 15.25 10.28 13.54
CA LEU A 518 16.24 9.21 13.49
C LEU A 518 16.67 8.90 12.05
N PHE A 519 17.92 8.47 11.87
CA PHE A 519 18.38 8.04 10.55
C PHE A 519 17.69 6.74 10.13
N ILE A 520 17.36 6.65 8.84
CA ILE A 520 17.11 5.38 8.18
C ILE A 520 18.44 4.66 7.98
N GLN A 521 18.60 3.49 8.58
CA GLN A 521 19.73 2.58 8.33
C GLN A 521 19.32 1.61 7.24
N MET A 522 19.96 1.70 6.07
CA MET A 522 19.72 0.74 5.00
C MET A 522 20.27 -0.65 5.36
N ASP A 523 19.61 -1.70 4.87
CA ASP A 523 20.06 -3.07 5.06
C ASP A 523 21.38 -3.34 4.32
N PRO A 524 22.28 -4.16 4.88
CA PRO A 524 23.60 -4.38 4.29
C PRO A 524 23.52 -5.01 2.89
N TRP A 525 24.42 -4.57 2.01
CA TRP A 525 24.56 -5.06 0.64
C TRP A 525 25.90 -5.78 0.42
N GLY A 526 25.99 -6.53 -0.67
CA GLY A 526 27.22 -7.23 -1.06
C GLY A 526 28.36 -6.25 -1.40
N PRO A 527 29.63 -6.57 -1.09
CA PRO A 527 30.77 -5.71 -1.39
C PRO A 527 31.12 -5.76 -2.88
N ASN A 528 30.36 -5.07 -3.72
CA ASN A 528 30.54 -5.05 -5.17
C ASN A 528 30.41 -3.64 -5.75
N TRP A 529 31.10 -3.37 -6.86
CA TRP A 529 31.15 -2.06 -7.51
C TRP A 529 30.01 -1.84 -8.51
N HIS A 530 29.65 -2.89 -9.27
CA HIS A 530 28.87 -2.75 -10.50
C HIS A 530 27.41 -3.18 -10.39
N GLY A 531 27.06 -4.02 -9.41
CA GLY A 531 25.69 -4.46 -9.16
C GLY A 531 24.85 -3.34 -8.58
N GLU A 532 23.55 -3.40 -8.84
CA GLU A 532 22.59 -2.45 -8.27
C GLU A 532 22.54 -2.60 -6.74
N ASN A 533 22.67 -3.82 -6.20
CA ASN A 533 22.89 -4.07 -4.77
C ASN A 533 24.37 -3.92 -4.34
N GLY A 534 25.04 -2.88 -4.84
CA GLY A 534 26.45 -2.56 -4.60
C GLY A 534 26.67 -1.06 -4.51
N LEU A 535 27.92 -0.60 -4.68
CA LEU A 535 28.26 0.83 -4.57
C LEU A 535 27.44 1.68 -5.55
N ARG A 536 27.19 1.17 -6.76
CA ARG A 536 26.41 1.85 -7.80
C ARG A 536 24.99 2.22 -7.36
N GLY A 537 24.31 1.36 -6.60
CA GLY A 537 22.93 1.60 -6.17
C GLY A 537 22.78 2.51 -4.96
N ILE A 538 23.87 2.90 -4.28
CA ILE A 538 23.78 3.69 -3.04
C ILE A 538 23.17 5.07 -3.32
N ILE A 539 23.66 5.78 -4.34
CA ILE A 539 23.15 7.11 -4.68
C ILE A 539 21.67 7.04 -5.07
N PRO A 540 21.24 6.18 -6.01
CA PRO A 540 19.83 5.98 -6.31
C PRO A 540 18.96 5.69 -5.10
N ALA A 541 19.39 4.79 -4.22
CA ALA A 541 18.63 4.45 -3.04
C ALA A 541 18.49 5.63 -2.07
N VAL A 542 19.57 6.38 -1.80
CA VAL A 542 19.50 7.57 -0.93
C VAL A 542 18.59 8.64 -1.52
N LEU A 543 18.62 8.84 -2.85
CA LEU A 543 17.71 9.76 -3.53
C LEU A 543 16.25 9.30 -3.43
N LEU A 544 15.97 8.00 -3.58
CA LEU A 544 14.62 7.45 -3.38
C LEU A 544 14.08 7.78 -2.00
N HIS A 545 14.85 7.51 -0.95
CA HIS A 545 14.46 7.80 0.42
C HIS A 545 14.18 9.30 0.61
N GLY A 546 14.98 10.17 -0.01
CA GLY A 546 14.71 11.61 -0.03
C GLY A 546 13.39 11.97 -0.71
N ILE A 547 13.07 11.35 -1.86
CA ILE A 547 11.76 11.51 -2.53
C ILE A 547 10.62 11.03 -1.64
N LEU A 548 10.82 9.94 -0.88
CA LEU A 548 9.84 9.42 0.08
C LEU A 548 9.78 10.22 1.41
N GLY A 549 10.51 11.34 1.51
CA GLY A 549 10.47 12.24 2.66
C GLY A 549 11.38 11.84 3.82
N TYR A 550 12.34 10.93 3.62
CA TYR A 550 13.33 10.51 4.61
C TYR A 550 14.71 11.12 4.30
N PRO A 551 15.03 12.31 4.84
CA PRO A 551 16.25 13.04 4.47
C PRO A 551 17.53 12.54 5.16
N PHE A 552 17.41 11.76 6.23
CA PHE A 552 18.54 11.28 7.02
C PHE A 552 18.72 9.79 6.80
N VAL A 553 19.69 9.41 5.96
CA VAL A 553 19.92 8.02 5.56
C VAL A 553 21.37 7.65 5.83
N ILE A 554 21.59 6.48 6.40
CA ILE A 554 22.89 5.83 6.49
C ILE A 554 22.90 4.73 5.43
N PRO A 555 23.83 4.82 4.45
CA PRO A 555 23.92 3.85 3.37
C PRO A 555 24.31 2.47 3.89
N PRO A 556 24.13 1.42 3.06
CA PRO A 556 24.48 0.06 3.45
C PRO A 556 25.99 -0.01 3.68
N SER A 557 26.37 -0.61 4.80
CA SER A 557 27.76 -1.00 5.02
C SER A 557 28.01 -2.30 4.24
N GLY A 558 29.13 -2.38 3.52
CA GLY A 558 29.52 -3.54 2.70
C GLY A 558 29.94 -4.76 3.52
N LEU A 559 29.10 -5.19 4.47
CA LEU A 559 29.45 -6.14 5.53
C LEU A 559 29.16 -7.61 5.18
N TRP A 560 28.56 -7.91 4.03
CA TRP A 560 28.43 -9.29 3.57
C TRP A 560 29.81 -9.81 3.12
N THR A 561 30.62 -10.23 4.10
CA THR A 561 31.84 -10.97 3.82
C THR A 561 31.48 -12.26 3.07
N HIS A 562 32.39 -12.72 2.21
CA HIS A 562 32.25 -13.92 1.37
C HIS A 562 31.78 -15.20 2.13
N ARG A 563 31.93 -15.24 3.46
CA ARG A 563 31.47 -16.35 4.34
C ARG A 563 29.97 -16.36 4.60
N HIS A 564 29.31 -15.21 4.70
CA HIS A 564 27.85 -15.16 4.83
C HIS A 564 27.17 -15.43 3.50
N TRP A 565 27.72 -14.93 2.39
CA TRP A 565 27.26 -15.24 1.03
C TRP A 565 27.25 -16.76 0.73
N ALA A 566 28.31 -17.48 1.12
CA ALA A 566 28.43 -18.91 0.86
C ALA A 566 27.47 -19.80 1.68
N ARG A 567 27.02 -19.36 2.87
CA ARG A 567 26.09 -20.15 3.70
C ARG A 567 24.64 -20.05 3.26
N HIS A 568 24.26 -18.94 2.64
CA HIS A 568 22.87 -18.68 2.31
C HIS A 568 22.48 -19.08 0.88
N GLN A 569 23.44 -19.45 0.01
CA GLN A 569 23.16 -20.01 -1.33
C GLN A 569 22.79 -21.51 -1.36
N SER A 570 22.66 -22.20 -0.23
CA SER A 570 22.27 -23.63 -0.24
C SER A 570 20.82 -23.86 0.16
N PRO A 571 19.91 -23.85 -0.82
CA PRO A 571 18.75 -24.71 -0.80
C PRO A 571 18.71 -25.66 -2.00
N ALA A 572 19.85 -26.22 -2.46
CA ALA A 572 19.86 -27.37 -3.37
C ALA A 572 21.27 -27.94 -3.57
N ALA A 573 21.69 -28.89 -2.75
CA ALA A 573 22.72 -29.85 -3.16
C ALA A 573 22.47 -31.18 -2.47
N GLY A 574 21.74 -32.05 -3.19
CA GLY A 574 21.64 -33.46 -2.83
C GLY A 574 23.01 -34.10 -2.71
N ARG A 575 23.09 -35.12 -1.86
CA ARG A 575 24.24 -35.98 -1.62
C ARG A 575 24.95 -36.33 -2.93
N GLY A 576 26.16 -35.83 -3.11
CA GLY A 576 27.04 -36.15 -4.22
C GLY A 576 28.49 -35.99 -3.81
N VAL A 577 29.21 -37.11 -3.75
CA VAL A 577 30.64 -37.20 -3.43
C VAL A 577 31.43 -36.40 -4.46
N VAL A 578 32.10 -35.31 -4.05
CA VAL A 578 33.01 -34.55 -4.91
C VAL A 578 34.43 -35.13 -4.80
N ARG A 579 34.94 -35.68 -5.91
CA ARG A 579 36.36 -36.04 -6.10
C ARG A 579 37.19 -34.78 -6.40
N PRO A 580 38.48 -34.73 -6.04
CA PRO A 580 39.32 -33.57 -6.31
C PRO A 580 39.96 -33.64 -7.72
N MET A 581 39.80 -32.57 -8.48
CA MET A 581 40.63 -32.14 -9.63
C MET A 581 40.59 -30.61 -9.60
N GLY A 582 41.62 -29.81 -9.85
CA GLY A 582 43.03 -30.00 -10.22
C GLY A 582 43.62 -28.58 -10.38
N SER A 583 44.90 -28.42 -10.05
CA SER A 583 45.85 -27.32 -10.36
C SER A 583 45.36 -25.90 -10.67
N THR A 584 45.77 -24.97 -9.81
CA THR A 584 45.96 -23.55 -10.07
C THR A 584 47.03 -23.32 -11.14
N ASP A 585 46.67 -22.73 -12.27
CA ASP A 585 47.53 -21.87 -13.12
C ASP A 585 46.63 -21.33 -14.24
N ASP A 586 46.12 -20.10 -14.08
CA ASP A 586 45.72 -19.16 -15.15
C ASP A 586 44.91 -17.99 -14.57
N LEU A 587 45.61 -16.99 -14.01
CA LEU A 587 45.06 -15.63 -13.84
C LEU A 587 46.16 -14.58 -14.17
N PRO A 588 45.87 -13.53 -14.95
CA PRO A 588 46.87 -12.53 -15.37
C PRO A 588 47.27 -11.58 -14.21
N PRO A 589 48.48 -11.00 -14.22
CA PRO A 589 49.01 -10.21 -13.12
C PRO A 589 48.48 -8.77 -13.18
N GLY A 590 47.60 -8.40 -12.26
CA GLY A 590 47.06 -7.05 -12.19
C GLY A 590 46.14 -6.75 -11.00
N HIS A 591 46.30 -7.44 -9.87
CA HIS A 591 45.61 -7.08 -8.63
C HIS A 591 46.57 -7.21 -7.45
N VAL A 592 47.09 -6.07 -7.00
CA VAL A 592 47.78 -5.97 -5.71
C VAL A 592 46.71 -6.05 -4.62
N ILE A 593 46.50 -7.26 -4.11
CA ILE A 593 45.78 -7.48 -2.85
C ILE A 593 46.78 -7.22 -1.73
N LEU A 594 46.55 -6.15 -0.94
CA LEU A 594 47.25 -5.92 0.32
C LEU A 594 46.86 -7.03 1.32
N ARG A 595 47.60 -8.16 1.27
CA ARG A 595 47.65 -9.15 2.33
C ARG A 595 48.72 -8.71 3.34
N HIS A 596 48.31 -8.13 4.45
CA HIS A 596 49.19 -8.10 5.62
C HIS A 596 49.12 -9.44 6.34
N ALA A 597 50.26 -10.10 6.39
CA ALA A 597 50.48 -11.41 6.97
C ALA A 597 50.34 -11.40 8.51
N LEU A 598 49.53 -12.31 9.04
CA LEU A 598 49.60 -12.75 10.43
C LEU A 598 50.77 -13.74 10.54
N GLY A 599 51.92 -13.25 11.00
CA GLY A 599 53.01 -14.10 11.44
C GLY A 599 52.71 -14.71 12.80
N TYR A 600 52.31 -15.99 12.81
CA TYR A 600 52.53 -16.85 13.97
C TYR A 600 54.00 -17.29 13.95
N LYS A 601 54.76 -16.98 14.99
CA LYS A 601 55.91 -17.78 15.41
C LYS A 601 55.78 -18.08 16.90
N SER A 602 55.92 -19.37 17.17
CA SER A 602 56.11 -20.03 18.45
C SER A 602 57.19 -19.38 19.31
#